data_AF-A0A7X8N209-F1
#
_entry.id   AF-A0A7X8N209-F1
#
_cell.length_a   1.000
_cell.length_b   1.000
_cell.length_c   1.000
_cell.angle_alpha   90.00
_cell.angle_beta   90.00
_cell.angle_gamma   90.00
#
_symmetry.space_group_name_H-M   'P 1'
#
loop_
_entity.id
_entity.type
_entity.pdbx_description
1 polymer ?
#
loop_
_entity_poly.entity_id
_entity_poly.type
_entity_poly.pdbx_seq_one_letter_code
_entity_poly.pdbx_strand_id
1 'polypeptide(L)' 'MAKEVLCEVENCNYWGQGNLCQADAIYVVSHKGNTAHDSKDTDCKTFKPAH' A
#
# COMPACT_ATOMS: atom_id res chain seq x y z
N MET A 1 -7.21 6.53 15.97
CA MET A 1 -7.36 5.12 15.51
C MET A 1 -6.33 4.90 14.43
N ALA A 2 -5.38 3.98 14.63
CA ALA A 2 -4.41 3.64 13.60
C ALA A 2 -5.17 3.00 12.43
N LYS A 3 -5.14 3.63 11.26
CA LYS A 3 -5.65 3.00 10.05
C LYS A 3 -4.62 1.94 9.69
N GLU A 4 -4.94 0.68 9.95
CA GLU A 4 -4.11 -0.44 9.51
C GLU A 4 -4.15 -0.46 7.98
N VAL A 5 -3.05 -0.01 7.38
CA VAL A 5 -2.89 -0.01 5.93
C VAL A 5 -2.38 -1.38 5.53
N LEU A 6 -3.23 -2.15 4.84
CA LEU A 6 -2.90 -3.47 4.34
C LEU A 6 -2.64 -3.37 2.83
N CYS A 7 -1.37 -3.49 2.45
CA CYS A 7 -0.95 -3.62 1.06
C CYS A 7 0.07 -4.75 0.92
N GLU A 8 0.10 -5.38 -0.24
CA GLU A 8 1.12 -6.38 -0.57
C GLU A 8 2.37 -5.62 -1.03
N VAL A 9 3.36 -5.54 -0.15
CA VAL A 9 4.58 -4.75 -0.35
C VAL A 9 5.79 -5.66 -0.46
N GLU A 10 5.78 -6.56 -1.45
CA GLU A 10 6.86 -7.57 -1.67
C GLU A 10 8.28 -6.97 -1.63
N ASN A 11 8.44 -5.70 -2.01
CA ASN A 11 9.70 -4.97 -2.02
C ASN A 11 9.89 -4.04 -0.79
N CYS A 12 9.16 -4.23 0.30
CA CYS A 12 9.34 -3.45 1.51
C CYS A 12 10.73 -3.71 2.11
N ASN A 13 11.47 -2.64 2.40
CA ASN A 13 12.78 -2.74 3.08
C ASN A 13 12.67 -2.59 4.61
N TYR A 14 11.48 -2.23 5.11
CA TYR A 14 11.20 -1.93 6.51
C TYR A 14 10.31 -3.00 7.14
N TRP A 15 10.57 -4.28 6.85
CA TRP A 15 9.79 -5.37 7.41
C TRP A 15 9.96 -5.47 8.93
N GLY A 16 8.84 -5.59 9.63
CA GLY A 16 8.75 -5.94 11.04
C GLY A 16 8.34 -7.39 11.26
N GLN A 17 8.06 -7.72 12.51
CA GLN A 17 7.64 -9.06 12.89
C GLN A 17 6.25 -9.39 12.31
N GLY A 18 6.06 -10.64 11.87
CA GLY A 18 4.76 -11.11 11.35
C GLY A 18 4.47 -10.76 9.89
N ASN A 19 5.50 -10.48 9.07
CA ASN A 19 5.34 -10.11 7.66
C ASN A 19 4.53 -8.81 7.47
N LEU A 20 4.72 -7.86 8.39
CA LEU A 20 4.10 -6.55 8.37
C LEU A 20 5.17 -5.51 8.02
N CYS A 21 4.93 -4.73 6.98
CA CYS A 21 5.81 -3.61 6.65
C CYS A 21 5.57 -2.48 7.65
N GLN A 22 6.65 -2.00 8.29
CA GLN A 22 6.62 -0.95 9.32
C GLN A 22 7.10 0.41 8.77
N ALA A 23 7.00 0.64 7.47
CA ALA A 23 7.32 1.94 6.89
C ALA A 23 6.40 3.04 7.42
N ASP A 24 6.95 4.20 7.77
CA ASP A 24 6.17 5.35 8.26
C ASP A 24 5.17 5.87 7.21
N ALA A 25 5.49 5.67 5.93
CA ALA A 25 4.63 5.97 4.80
C ALA A 25 4.84 4.95 3.69
N ILE A 26 3.77 4.63 2.96
CA ILE A 26 3.81 3.82 1.76
C ILE A 26 3.33 4.63 0.56
N TYR A 27 4.05 4.50 -0.55
CA TYR A 27 3.65 5.11 -1.80
C TYR A 27 2.99 4.06 -2.68
N VAL A 28 1.69 4.24 -2.96
CA VAL A 28 0.90 3.29 -3.74
C VAL A 28 0.91 3.73 -5.19
N VAL A 29 1.45 2.87 -6.06
CA VAL A 29 1.48 3.07 -7.52
C VAL A 29 0.53 2.10 -8.21
N SER A 30 0.06 2.47 -9.40
CA SER A 30 -0.71 1.54 -10.21
C SER A 30 0.22 0.57 -10.94
N HIS A 31 -0.17 -0.70 -11.03
CA HIS A 31 0.53 -1.67 -11.88
C HIS A 31 0.24 -1.48 -13.39
N LYS A 32 -0.64 -0.54 -13.77
CA LYS A 32 -0.99 -0.22 -15.17
C LYS A 32 -0.58 1.20 -15.63
N GLY A 33 0.06 2.00 -14.77
CA GLY A 33 0.46 3.37 -15.11
C GLY A 33 0.91 4.19 -13.90
N ASN A 34 1.03 5.51 -14.08
CA ASN A 34 1.55 6.41 -13.04
C ASN A 34 0.52 6.80 -11.96
N THR A 35 -0.75 6.44 -12.14
CA THR A 35 -1.85 6.88 -11.26
C THR A 35 -2.81 5.74 -10.98
N ALA A 36 -3.05 5.45 -9.70
CA ALA A 36 -4.07 4.52 -9.25
C ALA A 36 -5.41 5.24 -9.06
N HIS A 37 -6.46 4.77 -9.72
CA HIS A 37 -7.79 5.37 -9.63
C HIS A 37 -8.69 4.58 -8.68
N ASP A 38 -8.48 3.26 -8.60
CA ASP A 38 -9.17 2.37 -7.67
C ASP A 38 -8.18 1.43 -6.96
N SER A 39 -8.62 0.85 -5.84
CA SER A 39 -7.92 -0.25 -5.18
C SER A 39 -7.54 -1.40 -6.12
N LYS A 40 -8.36 -1.70 -7.13
CA LYS A 40 -8.11 -2.74 -8.15
C LYS A 40 -6.92 -2.45 -9.06
N ASP A 41 -6.46 -1.20 -9.10
CA ASP A 41 -5.30 -0.79 -9.87
C ASP A 41 -4.00 -0.93 -9.08
N THR A 42 -4.08 -1.38 -7.82
CA THR A 42 -2.99 -1.45 -6.85
C THR A 42 -3.01 -2.75 -6.06
N ASP A 43 -1.88 -3.17 -5.52
CA ASP A 43 -1.84 -4.30 -4.59
C ASP A 43 -2.20 -3.88 -3.14
N CYS A 44 -2.79 -2.69 -2.99
CA CYS A 44 -3.19 -2.16 -1.71
C CYS A 44 -4.70 -2.28 -1.48
N LYS A 45 -5.09 -3.22 -0.61
CA LYS A 45 -6.50 -3.53 -0.29
C LYS A 45 -7.23 -2.39 0.42
N THR A 46 -6.48 -1.54 1.10
CA THR A 46 -7.01 -0.41 1.89
C THR A 46 -6.86 0.93 1.19
N PHE A 47 -6.33 0.95 -0.04
CA PHE A 47 -6.21 2.17 -0.84
C PHE A 47 -7.60 2.77 -1.09
N LYS A 48 -7.70 4.08 -0.83
CA LYS A 48 -8.86 4.89 -1.18
C LYS A 48 -8.33 6.10 -1.95
N PRO A 49 -8.84 6.37 -3.16
CA PRO A 49 -8.47 7.57 -3.91
C PRO A 49 -8.82 8.80 -3.07
N ALA A 50 -7.92 9.79 -3.07
CA ALA A 50 -8.23 11.10 -2.50
C ALA A 50 -9.29 11.76 -3.40
N HIS A 51 -10.39 12.21 -2.78
CA HIS A 51 -11.42 13.02 -3.44
C HIS A 51 -10.92 14.45 -3.68
#